data_AF-A0A957I0M6-F1
#
_entry.id   AF-A0A957I0M6-F1
#
_cell.length_a   1.000
_cell.length_b   1.000
_cell.length_c   1.000
_cell.angle_alpha   90.00
_cell.angle_beta   90.00
_cell.angle_gamma   90.00
#
_symmetry.space_group_name_H-M   'P 1'
#
loop_
_entity.id
_entity.type
_entity.pdbx_description
1 polymer ?
#
loop_
_entity_poly.entity_id
_entity_poly.type
_entity_poly.pdbx_seq_one_letter_code
_entity_poly.pdbx_strand_id
1 'polypeptide(L)'
;MQKKTQYILLGSGVTLLTLFILLTLVLAHVRAEQSIINISENPLTQTSQIASPDNQPTLSTNLTNEVVAAERNQLLTHWLQSLSEKPGWWHIVTFYDQAKKEYGTLPNGITIPEDYLADTWYLLDESGSITQMVNIMRDLEGNTVQFSTFREGIYQVFAMNMKYESAPPVIYEGYSLNALQTSLLSKEESNVDGQLVITFTAREMHAPISMEEVDGQFAIGHLIKENFNRETGEPLQGEIILLLEDGSESVLGRTETQTVKWANQLPEEIANLLAQEIDSAEGERHVP
;
A
#
# COMPACT_ATOMS: atom_id res chain seq x y z
N MET A 1 2.49 43.27 -1.74
CA MET A 1 1.82 42.46 -2.79
C MET A 1 2.77 41.32 -3.20
N GLN A 2 2.97 40.32 -2.33
CA GLN A 2 3.93 39.21 -2.54
C GLN A 2 3.60 38.03 -1.59
N LYS A 3 2.43 37.39 -1.77
CA LYS A 3 2.05 36.16 -1.04
C LYS A 3 1.09 35.28 -1.86
N LYS A 4 1.46 34.92 -3.09
CA LYS A 4 0.67 33.97 -3.91
C LYS A 4 1.47 32.82 -4.53
N THR A 5 2.78 32.75 -4.34
CA THR A 5 3.64 31.72 -4.96
C THR A 5 4.06 30.57 -4.04
N GLN A 6 3.73 30.60 -2.74
CA GLN A 6 4.12 29.53 -1.80
C GLN A 6 3.17 28.32 -1.77
N TYR A 7 2.00 28.40 -2.40
CA TYR A 7 1.05 27.27 -2.45
C TYR A 7 1.32 26.25 -3.57
N ILE A 8 2.31 26.50 -4.43
CA ILE A 8 2.63 25.59 -5.56
C ILE A 8 3.71 24.56 -5.17
N LEU A 9 4.50 24.81 -4.12
CA LEU A 9 5.63 23.94 -3.74
C LEU A 9 5.30 22.89 -2.67
N LEU A 10 4.23 23.06 -1.87
CA LEU A 10 3.79 22.02 -0.93
C LEU A 10 2.90 20.95 -1.56
N GLY A 11 2.28 21.24 -2.71
CA GLY A 11 1.47 20.27 -3.45
C GLY A 11 2.28 19.27 -4.28
N SER A 12 3.55 19.56 -4.58
CA SER A 12 4.36 18.77 -5.52
C SER A 12 4.86 17.44 -4.94
N GLY A 13 5.04 17.31 -3.62
CA GLY A 13 5.51 16.05 -3.02
C GLY A 13 4.47 14.93 -3.11
N VAL A 14 3.20 15.26 -2.81
CA VAL A 14 2.08 14.31 -2.89
C VAL A 14 1.66 14.04 -4.33
N THR A 15 1.74 15.04 -5.23
CA THR A 15 1.53 14.80 -6.67
C THR A 15 2.66 14.00 -7.31
N LEU A 16 3.91 14.15 -6.89
CA LEU A 16 5.01 13.33 -7.41
C LEU A 16 4.89 11.87 -6.96
N LEU A 17 4.52 11.60 -5.71
CA LEU A 17 4.32 10.23 -5.24
C LEU A 17 3.13 9.56 -5.95
N THR A 18 2.00 10.27 -6.09
CA THR A 18 0.83 9.76 -6.83
C THR A 18 1.08 9.64 -8.34
N LEU A 19 1.81 10.56 -8.98
CA LEU A 19 2.23 10.41 -10.38
C LEU A 19 3.23 9.27 -10.58
N PHE A 20 4.13 9.02 -9.62
CA PHE A 20 5.08 7.90 -9.71
C PHE A 20 4.36 6.56 -9.57
N ILE A 21 3.35 6.48 -8.70
CA ILE A 21 2.46 5.32 -8.56
C ILE A 21 1.60 5.13 -9.83
N LEU A 22 1.05 6.19 -10.43
CA LEU A 22 0.29 6.08 -11.69
C LEU A 22 1.17 5.68 -12.89
N LEU A 23 2.40 6.21 -12.99
CA LEU A 23 3.30 5.94 -14.11
C LEU A 23 3.83 4.50 -14.10
N THR A 24 4.03 3.92 -12.91
CA THR A 24 4.46 2.52 -12.77
C THR A 24 3.35 1.53 -13.18
N LEU A 25 2.08 1.86 -12.95
CA LEU A 25 0.93 1.04 -13.32
C LEU A 25 0.72 0.93 -14.84
N VAL A 26 0.90 2.03 -15.59
CA VAL A 26 0.75 2.04 -17.06
C VAL A 26 1.85 1.21 -17.75
N LEU A 27 3.07 1.23 -17.21
CA LEU A 27 4.21 0.47 -17.76
C LEU A 27 4.17 -1.02 -17.42
N ALA A 28 3.60 -1.41 -16.27
CA ALA A 28 3.48 -2.80 -15.86
C ALA A 28 2.48 -3.59 -16.74
N HIS A 29 1.37 -2.97 -17.14
CA HIS A 29 0.36 -3.59 -18.00
C HIS A 29 0.88 -3.94 -19.40
N VAL A 30 1.77 -3.11 -19.97
CA VAL A 30 2.32 -3.29 -21.33
C VAL A 30 3.37 -4.42 -21.40
N ARG A 31 3.97 -4.81 -20.27
CA ARG A 31 5.07 -5.81 -20.25
C ARG A 31 4.68 -7.22 -19.84
N ALA A 32 3.53 -7.40 -19.19
CA ALA A 32 3.03 -8.72 -18.80
C ALA A 32 2.76 -9.64 -20.00
N GLU A 33 2.56 -9.10 -21.21
CA GLU A 33 2.34 -9.90 -22.42
C GLU A 33 3.63 -10.47 -23.07
N GLN A 34 4.84 -10.08 -22.62
CA GLN A 34 6.08 -10.38 -23.37
C GLN A 34 7.09 -11.31 -22.68
N SER A 35 6.83 -11.81 -21.48
CA SER A 35 7.84 -12.57 -20.72
C SER A 35 7.41 -14.01 -20.40
N ILE A 36 7.28 -14.82 -21.46
CA ILE A 36 7.45 -16.27 -21.34
C ILE A 36 8.57 -16.66 -22.32
N ILE A 37 9.52 -17.47 -21.84
CA ILE A 37 10.60 -18.17 -22.57
C ILE A 37 12.01 -17.54 -22.43
N ASN A 38 12.74 -17.93 -21.37
CA ASN A 38 14.03 -18.64 -21.42
C ASN A 38 14.83 -18.47 -20.12
N ILE A 39 15.03 -19.56 -19.36
CA ILE A 39 16.04 -19.63 -18.29
C ILE A 39 17.05 -20.70 -18.69
N SER A 40 18.30 -20.28 -18.87
CA SER A 40 19.47 -21.13 -19.10
C SER A 40 20.40 -21.02 -17.90
N GLU A 41 20.88 -22.17 -17.43
CA GLU A 41 21.66 -22.37 -16.21
C GLU A 41 23.06 -21.73 -16.28
N ASN A 42 23.55 -21.24 -15.14
CA ASN A 42 25.00 -21.11 -14.88
C ASN A 42 25.32 -21.29 -13.38
N PRO A 43 26.49 -21.85 -13.02
CA PRO A 43 26.78 -22.31 -11.65
C PRO A 43 27.56 -21.27 -10.81
N LEU A 44 27.28 -21.25 -9.50
CA LEU A 44 27.86 -20.37 -8.48
C LEU A 44 29.18 -20.90 -7.90
N THR A 45 30.08 -19.97 -7.57
CA THR A 45 31.35 -20.22 -6.86
C THR A 45 31.16 -19.98 -5.36
N GLN A 46 31.67 -20.89 -4.53
CA GLN A 46 31.58 -20.87 -3.06
C GLN A 46 32.63 -19.93 -2.42
N THR A 47 32.26 -19.26 -1.33
CA THR A 47 33.22 -18.71 -0.34
C THR A 47 32.74 -19.06 1.06
N SER A 48 33.63 -19.68 1.85
CA SER A 48 33.40 -20.17 3.22
C SER A 48 33.45 -19.06 4.26
N GLN A 49 32.55 -19.11 5.25
CA GLN A 49 32.67 -18.40 6.53
C GLN A 49 32.59 -19.36 7.72
N ILE A 50 33.33 -19.01 8.77
CA ILE A 50 33.60 -19.78 9.99
C ILE A 50 32.53 -19.46 11.04
N ALA A 51 31.96 -20.51 11.65
CA ALA A 51 30.80 -20.47 12.54
C ALA A 51 31.15 -20.19 14.02
N SER A 52 30.24 -19.51 14.73
CA SER A 52 30.07 -19.58 16.20
C SER A 52 28.91 -20.52 16.55
N PRO A 53 28.94 -21.25 17.68
CA PRO A 53 27.92 -22.23 18.03
C PRO A 53 26.93 -21.65 19.06
N ASP A 54 25.70 -21.31 18.63
CA ASP A 54 24.44 -21.62 19.37
C ASP A 54 23.15 -20.99 18.80
N ASN A 55 23.19 -20.26 17.68
CA ASN A 55 21.98 -20.03 16.90
C ASN A 55 21.98 -21.01 15.73
N GLN A 56 21.10 -22.02 15.75
CA GLN A 56 20.92 -22.89 14.58
C GLN A 56 20.61 -21.99 13.38
N PRO A 57 21.51 -21.90 12.38
CA PRO A 57 21.18 -21.22 11.15
C PRO A 57 20.15 -22.12 10.46
N THR A 58 18.91 -21.66 10.41
CA THR A 58 17.96 -22.13 9.41
C THR A 58 18.68 -22.07 8.07
N LEU A 59 18.63 -23.18 7.31
CA LEU A 59 19.25 -23.26 5.98
C LEU A 59 18.80 -22.04 5.17
N SER A 60 19.70 -21.07 4.99
CA SER A 60 19.49 -19.99 4.04
C SER A 60 19.69 -20.57 2.65
N THR A 61 18.67 -21.27 2.14
CA THR A 61 18.56 -21.52 0.71
C THR A 61 18.52 -20.15 0.05
N ASN A 62 19.51 -19.84 -0.78
CA ASN A 62 19.50 -18.63 -1.62
C ASN A 62 18.32 -18.76 -2.59
N LEU A 63 17.13 -18.33 -2.17
CA LEU A 63 15.96 -18.23 -3.03
C LEU A 63 16.21 -17.08 -4.00
N THR A 64 15.80 -17.25 -5.25
CA THR A 64 15.84 -16.14 -6.21
C THR A 64 14.69 -15.17 -5.91
N ASN A 65 14.81 -13.91 -6.34
CA ASN A 65 13.76 -12.90 -6.15
C ASN A 65 12.43 -13.37 -6.75
N GLU A 66 12.45 -14.09 -7.88
CA GLU A 66 11.24 -14.62 -8.53
C GLU A 66 10.50 -15.63 -7.66
N VAL A 67 11.22 -16.51 -6.97
CA VAL A 67 10.62 -17.51 -6.08
C VAL A 67 9.98 -16.82 -4.87
N VAL A 68 10.68 -15.86 -4.27
CA VAL A 68 10.17 -15.14 -3.10
C VAL A 68 8.94 -14.30 -3.47
N ALA A 69 8.97 -13.60 -4.62
CA ALA A 69 7.83 -12.82 -5.09
C ALA A 69 6.63 -13.68 -5.48
N ALA A 70 6.86 -14.85 -6.07
CA ALA A 70 5.79 -15.81 -6.39
C ALA A 70 5.08 -16.30 -5.12
N GLU A 71 5.82 -16.62 -4.06
CA GLU A 71 5.26 -17.03 -2.77
C GLU A 71 4.43 -15.91 -2.14
N ARG A 72 4.95 -14.67 -2.12
CA ARG A 72 4.20 -13.49 -1.66
C ARG A 72 2.89 -13.33 -2.42
N ASN A 73 2.92 -13.42 -3.74
CA ASN A 73 1.73 -13.26 -4.57
C ASN A 73 0.74 -14.43 -4.40
N GLN A 74 1.24 -15.63 -4.13
CA GLN A 74 0.39 -16.78 -3.83
C GLN A 74 -0.37 -16.58 -2.52
N LEU A 75 0.27 -16.06 -1.46
CA LEU A 75 -0.38 -15.74 -0.19
C LEU A 75 -1.47 -14.69 -0.39
N LEU A 76 -1.15 -13.59 -1.07
CA LEU A 76 -2.12 -12.54 -1.35
C LEU A 76 -3.31 -13.06 -2.16
N THR A 77 -3.03 -13.86 -3.20
CA THR A 77 -4.08 -14.48 -4.03
C THR A 77 -4.97 -15.40 -3.22
N HIS A 78 -4.38 -16.21 -2.32
CA HIS A 78 -5.14 -17.11 -1.45
C HIS A 78 -6.09 -16.33 -0.54
N TRP A 79 -5.62 -15.25 0.08
CA TRP A 79 -6.44 -14.40 0.92
C TRP A 79 -7.56 -13.71 0.12
N LEU A 80 -7.26 -13.09 -1.01
CA LEU A 80 -8.27 -12.44 -1.87
C LEU A 80 -9.33 -13.44 -2.33
N GLN A 81 -8.93 -14.66 -2.69
CA GLN A 81 -9.85 -15.73 -3.03
C GLN A 81 -10.76 -16.08 -1.84
N SER A 82 -10.23 -16.15 -0.61
CA SER A 82 -11.04 -16.43 0.58
C SER A 82 -12.14 -15.37 0.84
N LEU A 83 -11.88 -14.10 0.48
CA LEU A 83 -12.89 -13.04 0.57
C LEU A 83 -14.01 -13.23 -0.45
N SER A 84 -13.66 -13.67 -1.67
CA SER A 84 -14.59 -13.93 -2.77
C SER A 84 -15.52 -15.12 -2.53
N GLU A 85 -15.16 -16.06 -1.64
CA GLU A 85 -16.02 -17.20 -1.27
C GLU A 85 -17.33 -16.77 -0.59
N LYS A 86 -17.39 -15.54 -0.08
CA LYS A 86 -18.57 -14.96 0.58
C LYS A 86 -18.89 -13.58 -0.02
N PRO A 87 -19.77 -13.52 -1.04
CA PRO A 87 -20.23 -12.24 -1.56
C PRO A 87 -20.94 -11.43 -0.47
N GLY A 88 -20.96 -10.11 -0.63
CA GLY A 88 -21.53 -9.19 0.36
C GLY A 88 -20.53 -8.13 0.84
N TRP A 89 -20.85 -7.52 1.98
CA TRP A 89 -20.06 -6.43 2.51
C TRP A 89 -18.87 -6.94 3.32
N TRP A 90 -17.69 -6.44 3.00
CA TRP A 90 -16.46 -6.65 3.76
C TRP A 90 -16.00 -5.32 4.34
N HIS A 91 -15.79 -5.32 5.65
CA HIS A 91 -15.29 -4.19 6.42
C HIS A 91 -13.82 -4.45 6.79
N ILE A 92 -12.94 -3.56 6.34
CA ILE A 92 -11.51 -3.60 6.59
C ILE A 92 -11.11 -2.29 7.26
N VAL A 93 -10.45 -2.41 8.41
CA VAL A 93 -9.87 -1.27 9.13
C VAL A 93 -8.36 -1.37 9.06
N THR A 94 -7.73 -0.33 8.55
CA THR A 94 -6.27 -0.22 8.46
C THR A 94 -5.80 0.99 9.24
N PHE A 95 -4.84 0.80 10.13
CA PHE A 95 -4.15 1.89 10.81
C PHE A 95 -2.97 2.36 9.98
N TYR A 96 -2.83 3.67 9.81
CA TYR A 96 -1.71 4.32 9.16
C TYR A 96 -0.93 5.10 10.23
N ASP A 97 0.30 4.67 10.47
CA ASP A 97 1.30 5.32 11.32
C ASP A 97 2.31 5.98 10.40
N GLN A 98 2.37 7.30 10.39
CA GLN A 98 3.22 8.00 9.43
C GLN A 98 4.24 8.91 10.10
N ALA A 99 5.46 8.93 9.55
CA ALA A 99 6.56 9.66 10.17
C ALA A 99 6.52 11.19 9.98
N LYS A 100 5.69 11.70 9.03
CA LYS A 100 5.64 13.14 8.74
C LYS A 100 4.58 13.81 9.60
N LYS A 101 4.98 14.86 10.32
CA LYS A 101 4.08 15.62 11.20
C LYS A 101 3.05 16.50 10.49
N GLU A 102 3.23 16.80 9.21
CA GLU A 102 2.35 17.70 8.45
C GLU A 102 2.07 17.18 7.03
N TYR A 103 0.86 16.66 6.82
CA TYR A 103 0.34 16.21 5.52
C TYR A 103 -0.48 17.28 4.78
N GLY A 104 -0.56 18.48 5.35
CA GLY A 104 -1.31 19.59 4.81
C GLY A 104 -2.77 19.61 5.26
N THR A 105 -3.53 20.54 4.66
CA THR A 105 -4.95 20.75 4.96
C THR A 105 -5.76 20.46 3.72
N LEU A 106 -6.78 19.61 3.87
CA LEU A 106 -7.71 19.27 2.80
C LEU A 106 -8.52 20.51 2.37
N PRO A 107 -9.11 20.52 1.16
CA PRO A 107 -9.94 21.64 0.71
C PRO A 107 -11.14 21.94 1.62
N ASN A 108 -11.60 20.96 2.40
CA ASN A 108 -12.64 21.13 3.42
C ASN A 108 -12.15 21.86 4.70
N GLY A 109 -10.86 22.25 4.76
CA GLY A 109 -10.26 22.97 5.89
C GLY A 109 -9.75 22.08 7.02
N ILE A 110 -9.90 20.76 6.92
CA ILE A 110 -9.45 19.80 7.94
C ILE A 110 -8.00 19.41 7.66
N THR A 111 -7.14 19.52 8.68
CA THR A 111 -5.75 19.05 8.60
C THR A 111 -5.74 17.52 8.60
N ILE A 112 -4.96 16.92 7.70
CA ILE A 112 -4.77 15.48 7.68
C ILE A 112 -3.97 15.11 8.93
N PRO A 113 -4.49 14.24 9.81
CA PRO A 113 -3.77 13.82 11.00
C PRO A 113 -2.52 13.00 10.61
N GLU A 114 -1.51 13.02 11.48
CA GLU A 114 -0.27 12.23 11.33
C GLU A 114 -0.63 10.74 11.22
N ASP A 115 -1.38 10.27 12.22
CA ASP A 115 -1.91 8.91 12.29
C ASP A 115 -3.41 8.89 12.05
N TYR A 116 -3.91 7.87 11.35
CA TYR A 116 -5.34 7.73 11.09
C TYR A 116 -5.76 6.28 10.87
N LEU A 117 -7.08 6.06 10.90
CA LEU A 117 -7.71 4.82 10.49
C LEU A 117 -8.36 4.99 9.12
N ALA A 118 -8.07 4.08 8.19
CA ALA A 118 -8.89 3.88 7.00
C ALA A 118 -9.95 2.82 7.31
N ASP A 119 -11.20 3.26 7.46
CA ASP A 119 -12.39 2.44 7.65
C ASP A 119 -13.05 2.23 6.28
N THR A 120 -12.85 1.04 5.70
CA THR A 120 -13.25 0.75 4.32
C THR A 120 -14.27 -0.37 4.25
N TRP A 121 -15.33 -0.14 3.49
CA TRP A 121 -16.40 -1.08 3.21
C TRP A 121 -16.42 -1.40 1.72
N TYR A 122 -16.31 -2.67 1.37
CA TYR A 122 -16.35 -3.17 0.00
C TYR A 122 -17.57 -4.07 -0.19
N LEU A 123 -18.35 -3.86 -1.25
CA LEU A 123 -19.36 -4.81 -1.71
C LEU A 123 -18.77 -5.70 -2.79
N LEU A 124 -18.56 -6.98 -2.47
CA LEU A 124 -18.07 -7.97 -3.42
C LEU A 124 -19.23 -8.74 -4.05
N ASP A 125 -19.16 -8.93 -5.37
CA ASP A 125 -20.04 -9.84 -6.10
C ASP A 125 -19.56 -11.30 -6.02
N GLU A 126 -20.26 -12.20 -6.71
CA GLU A 126 -19.93 -13.64 -6.75
C GLU A 126 -18.57 -13.96 -7.41
N SER A 127 -18.00 -13.00 -8.17
CA SER A 127 -16.67 -13.13 -8.77
C SER A 127 -15.55 -12.59 -7.88
N GLY A 128 -15.89 -12.00 -6.72
CA GLY A 128 -14.95 -11.28 -5.87
C GLY A 128 -14.63 -9.87 -6.36
N SER A 129 -15.39 -9.35 -7.34
CA SER A 129 -15.18 -8.00 -7.88
C SER A 129 -15.86 -6.96 -6.99
N ILE A 130 -15.20 -5.81 -6.80
CA ILE A 130 -15.76 -4.68 -6.05
C ILE A 130 -16.81 -3.97 -6.92
N THR A 131 -18.05 -3.96 -6.46
CA THR A 131 -19.17 -3.27 -7.14
C THR A 131 -19.52 -1.93 -6.49
N GLN A 132 -19.28 -1.83 -5.19
CA GLN A 132 -19.44 -0.60 -4.41
C GLN A 132 -18.36 -0.50 -3.33
N MET A 133 -18.01 0.72 -2.95
CA MET A 133 -17.05 0.99 -1.88
C MET A 133 -17.43 2.26 -1.12
N VAL A 134 -17.17 2.27 0.19
CA VAL A 134 -17.02 3.48 1.00
C VAL A 134 -15.67 3.41 1.69
N ASN A 135 -14.83 4.42 1.54
CA ASN A 135 -13.56 4.54 2.27
C ASN A 135 -13.64 5.81 3.14
N ILE A 136 -13.39 5.66 4.43
CA ILE A 136 -13.47 6.74 5.41
C ILE A 136 -12.11 6.88 6.07
N MET A 137 -11.53 8.08 6.01
CA MET A 137 -10.40 8.44 6.85
C MET A 137 -10.94 8.97 8.17
N ARG A 138 -10.59 8.31 9.28
CA ARG A 138 -10.94 8.72 10.64
C ARG A 138 -9.69 9.12 11.42
N ASP A 139 -9.78 10.16 12.22
CA ASP A 139 -8.77 10.43 13.25
C ASP A 139 -8.82 9.38 14.37
N LEU A 140 -7.89 9.45 15.33
CA LEU A 140 -7.81 8.48 16.43
C LEU A 140 -8.94 8.63 17.46
N GLU A 141 -9.63 9.77 17.46
CA GLU A 141 -10.85 10.00 18.21
C GLU A 141 -12.11 9.44 17.51
N GLY A 142 -11.97 8.96 16.27
CA GLY A 142 -13.02 8.35 15.45
C GLY A 142 -13.82 9.32 14.59
N ASN A 143 -13.46 10.61 14.56
CA ASN A 143 -14.12 11.60 13.73
C ASN A 143 -13.74 11.42 12.26
N THR A 144 -14.71 11.59 11.37
CA THR A 144 -14.46 11.56 9.93
C THR A 144 -13.68 12.80 9.48
N VAL A 145 -12.50 12.58 8.92
CA VAL A 145 -11.65 13.61 8.29
C VAL A 145 -12.09 13.82 6.84
N GLN A 146 -12.29 12.72 6.11
CA GLN A 146 -12.81 12.68 4.76
C GLN A 146 -13.35 11.29 4.42
N PHE A 147 -14.10 11.20 3.32
CA PHE A 147 -14.49 9.92 2.76
C PHE A 147 -14.58 9.98 1.23
N SER A 148 -14.51 8.81 0.62
CA SER A 148 -14.76 8.58 -0.79
C SER A 148 -15.74 7.42 -0.99
N THR A 149 -16.39 7.40 -2.14
CA THR A 149 -17.29 6.30 -2.53
C THR A 149 -16.98 5.84 -3.94
N PHE A 150 -17.16 4.55 -4.21
CA PHE A 150 -17.21 4.00 -5.55
C PHE A 150 -18.55 3.31 -5.76
N ARG A 151 -19.24 3.61 -6.85
CA ARG A 151 -20.43 2.87 -7.29
C ARG A 151 -20.66 3.11 -8.77
N GLU A 152 -21.16 2.10 -9.48
CA GLU A 152 -21.53 2.22 -10.91
C GLU A 152 -20.38 2.74 -11.79
N GLY A 153 -19.13 2.40 -11.46
CA GLY A 153 -17.94 2.86 -12.19
C GLY A 153 -17.53 4.30 -11.88
N ILE A 154 -18.20 4.98 -10.96
CA ILE A 154 -17.91 6.36 -10.56
C ILE A 154 -17.25 6.39 -9.19
N TYR A 155 -16.06 7.00 -9.13
CA TYR A 155 -15.36 7.32 -7.89
C TYR A 155 -15.67 8.76 -7.49
N GLN A 156 -16.03 8.99 -6.23
CA GLN A 156 -16.36 10.31 -5.67
C GLN A 156 -15.46 10.59 -4.46
N VAL A 157 -14.76 11.73 -4.46
CA VAL A 157 -13.87 12.19 -3.37
C VAL A 157 -14.44 13.48 -2.79
N PHE A 158 -15.12 13.37 -1.65
CA PHE A 158 -15.92 14.47 -1.09
C PHE A 158 -15.07 15.63 -0.58
N ALA A 159 -13.92 15.35 0.02
CA ALA A 159 -13.00 16.41 0.47
C ALA A 159 -12.47 17.28 -0.68
N MET A 160 -12.48 16.77 -1.91
CA MET A 160 -12.01 17.47 -3.11
C MET A 160 -13.15 17.96 -4.02
N ASN A 161 -14.42 17.69 -3.66
CA ASN A 161 -15.58 17.92 -4.51
C ASN A 161 -15.37 17.38 -5.95
N MET A 162 -14.82 16.16 -6.04
CA MET A 162 -14.37 15.56 -7.30
C MET A 162 -15.07 14.24 -7.55
N LYS A 163 -15.48 13.99 -8.80
CA LYS A 163 -15.92 12.67 -9.27
C LYS A 163 -15.35 12.34 -10.64
N TYR A 164 -15.06 11.07 -10.88
CA TYR A 164 -14.49 10.59 -12.14
C TYR A 164 -14.85 9.13 -12.38
N GLU A 165 -14.89 8.73 -13.65
CA GLU A 165 -15.01 7.31 -14.04
C GLU A 165 -13.71 6.57 -13.73
N SER A 166 -13.81 5.36 -13.20
CA SER A 166 -12.67 4.52 -12.89
C SER A 166 -13.01 3.04 -12.96
N ALA A 167 -11.98 2.20 -13.11
CA ALA A 167 -12.12 0.78 -12.85
C ALA A 167 -12.44 0.56 -11.35
N PRO A 168 -13.01 -0.60 -10.99
CA PRO A 168 -13.14 -0.97 -9.59
C PRO A 168 -11.80 -0.84 -8.85
N PRO A 169 -11.80 -0.30 -7.62
CA PRO A 169 -10.60 -0.33 -6.79
C PRO A 169 -10.23 -1.78 -6.46
N VAL A 170 -9.02 -2.00 -5.96
CA VAL A 170 -8.59 -3.31 -5.44
C VAL A 170 -8.64 -3.30 -3.92
N ILE A 171 -8.91 -4.45 -3.30
CA ILE A 171 -9.00 -4.59 -1.83
C ILE A 171 -7.64 -4.31 -1.17
N TYR A 172 -6.56 -4.69 -1.83
CA TYR A 172 -5.21 -4.52 -1.32
C TYR A 172 -4.32 -3.87 -2.37
N GLU A 173 -4.14 -2.57 -2.22
CA GLU A 173 -3.07 -1.79 -2.84
C GLU A 173 -1.82 -1.89 -1.97
N GLY A 174 -1.34 -3.11 -1.71
CA GLY A 174 -0.03 -3.27 -1.11
C GLY A 174 1.05 -2.66 -1.98
N TYR A 175 2.23 -2.46 -1.40
CA TYR A 175 3.41 -2.13 -2.19
C TYR A 175 3.61 -3.25 -3.22
N SER A 176 3.46 -2.94 -4.51
CA SER A 176 3.68 -3.95 -5.54
C SER A 176 5.17 -4.29 -5.55
N LEU A 177 5.53 -5.37 -4.87
CA LEU A 177 6.89 -5.91 -4.89
C LEU A 177 7.11 -6.54 -6.26
N ASN A 178 7.55 -5.73 -7.22
CA ASN A 178 7.90 -6.22 -8.54
C ASN A 178 9.28 -6.85 -8.49
N ALA A 179 9.34 -8.18 -8.61
CA ALA A 179 10.59 -8.96 -8.62
C ALA A 179 11.61 -8.48 -9.68
N LEU A 180 11.13 -7.87 -10.77
CA LEU A 180 11.97 -7.37 -11.86
C LEU A 180 12.59 -5.99 -11.56
N GLN A 181 12.06 -5.27 -10.58
CA GLN A 181 12.50 -3.92 -10.22
C GLN A 181 13.25 -3.90 -8.88
N THR A 182 12.99 -4.89 -8.02
CA THR A 182 13.59 -5.01 -6.70
C THR A 182 15.00 -5.62 -6.78
N SER A 183 15.99 -4.89 -6.25
CA SER A 183 17.40 -5.30 -6.32
C SER A 183 17.70 -6.53 -5.46
N LEU A 184 16.99 -6.66 -4.34
CA LEU A 184 17.10 -7.77 -3.41
C LEU A 184 15.75 -7.99 -2.75
N LEU A 185 15.28 -9.24 -2.77
CA LEU A 185 14.08 -9.67 -2.06
C LEU A 185 14.44 -10.80 -1.10
N SER A 186 14.07 -10.65 0.16
CA SER A 186 14.28 -11.67 1.19
C SER A 186 12.97 -12.06 1.86
N LYS A 187 12.99 -13.22 2.51
CA LYS A 187 11.88 -13.78 3.27
C LYS A 187 12.38 -14.20 4.65
N GLU A 188 11.60 -13.89 5.67
CA GLU A 188 11.80 -14.38 7.03
C GLU A 188 10.48 -14.96 7.55
N GLU A 189 10.56 -16.04 8.33
CA GLU A 189 9.41 -16.59 9.04
C GLU A 189 9.61 -16.38 10.53
N SER A 190 8.60 -15.85 11.20
CA SER A 190 8.62 -15.62 12.64
C SER A 190 7.31 -16.05 13.28
N ASN A 191 7.32 -16.20 14.60
CA ASN A 191 6.11 -16.41 15.38
C ASN A 191 5.89 -15.17 16.25
N VAL A 192 4.78 -14.47 16.02
CA VAL A 192 4.40 -13.26 16.75
C VAL A 192 3.09 -13.56 17.48
N ASP A 193 3.11 -13.57 18.81
CA ASP A 193 1.95 -13.84 19.67
C ASP A 193 1.19 -15.15 19.34
N GLY A 194 1.92 -16.18 18.91
CA GLY A 194 1.34 -17.48 18.55
C GLY A 194 0.92 -17.59 17.07
N GLN A 195 0.98 -16.50 16.31
CA GLN A 195 0.67 -16.46 14.89
C GLN A 195 1.96 -16.61 14.06
N LEU A 196 1.96 -17.52 13.08
CA LEU A 196 3.06 -17.63 12.12
C LEU A 196 2.96 -16.50 11.10
N VAL A 197 4.00 -15.67 11.05
CA VAL A 197 4.11 -14.51 10.17
C VAL A 197 5.23 -14.74 9.17
N ILE A 198 4.96 -14.44 7.90
CA ILE A 198 5.98 -14.36 6.86
C ILE A 198 6.24 -12.88 6.57
N THR A 199 7.49 -12.46 6.69
CA THR A 199 7.94 -11.12 6.34
C THR A 199 8.69 -11.17 5.01
N PHE A 200 8.20 -10.43 4.02
CA PHE A 200 8.92 -10.18 2.78
C PHE A 200 9.60 -8.82 2.89
N THR A 201 10.90 -8.75 2.61
CA THR A 201 11.64 -7.48 2.57
C THR A 201 12.21 -7.26 1.18
N ALA A 202 11.73 -6.25 0.49
CA ALA A 202 12.37 -5.74 -0.71
C ALA A 202 13.31 -4.60 -0.37
N ARG A 203 14.51 -4.61 -0.96
CA ARG A 203 15.46 -3.50 -0.90
C ARG A 203 15.65 -2.92 -2.29
N GLU A 204 15.54 -1.60 -2.37
CA GLU A 204 15.84 -0.84 -3.57
C GLU A 204 16.85 0.26 -3.25
N MET A 205 17.83 0.42 -4.13
CA MET A 205 18.86 1.45 -4.03
C MET A 205 18.70 2.42 -5.18
N HIS A 206 18.93 3.71 -4.93
CA HIS A 206 18.87 4.75 -5.96
C HIS A 206 19.98 5.78 -5.75
N ALA A 207 20.12 6.72 -6.68
CA ALA A 207 21.00 7.86 -6.48
C ALA A 207 20.56 8.66 -5.23
N PRO A 208 21.48 9.29 -4.49
CA PRO A 208 21.14 10.08 -3.30
C PRO A 208 20.06 11.13 -3.59
N ILE A 209 19.00 11.13 -2.78
CA ILE A 209 17.90 12.12 -2.82
C ILE A 209 17.94 12.91 -1.52
N SER A 210 18.08 14.24 -1.63
CA SER A 210 18.05 15.13 -0.46
C SER A 210 16.67 15.11 0.17
N MET A 211 16.61 14.87 1.48
CA MET A 211 15.36 14.87 2.26
C MET A 211 15.40 16.03 3.25
N GLU A 212 14.52 17.02 3.10
CA GLU A 212 14.43 18.13 4.06
C GLU A 212 13.90 17.64 5.41
N GLU A 213 13.03 16.62 5.39
CA GLU A 213 12.36 16.07 6.56
C GLU A 213 13.27 15.23 7.48
N VAL A 214 14.48 14.87 7.03
CA VAL A 214 15.41 14.01 7.78
C VAL A 214 16.72 14.76 8.03
N ASP A 215 16.62 15.95 8.63
CA ASP A 215 17.75 16.81 8.99
C ASP A 215 18.75 17.09 7.85
N GLY A 216 18.25 17.15 6.60
CA GLY A 216 19.07 17.38 5.41
C GLY A 216 19.92 16.18 4.99
N GLN A 217 19.62 14.98 5.49
CA GLN A 217 20.26 13.75 5.04
C GLN A 217 19.82 13.36 3.62
N PHE A 218 20.63 12.51 2.99
CA PHE A 218 20.32 11.91 1.70
C PHE A 218 19.78 10.50 1.89
N ALA A 219 18.61 10.21 1.31
CA ALA A 219 18.14 8.85 1.13
C ALA A 219 18.87 8.21 -0.07
N ILE A 220 19.49 7.05 0.15
CA ILE A 220 20.23 6.29 -0.86
C ILE A 220 19.49 5.02 -1.30
N GLY A 221 18.35 4.75 -0.69
CA GLY A 221 17.50 3.61 -0.98
C GLY A 221 16.34 3.53 -0.01
N HIS A 222 15.58 2.45 -0.13
CA HIS A 222 14.53 2.13 0.82
C HIS A 222 14.34 0.62 0.95
N LEU A 223 13.71 0.21 2.06
CA LEU A 223 13.16 -1.11 2.28
C LEU A 223 11.64 -1.02 2.24
N ILE A 224 11.02 -2.03 1.67
CA ILE A 224 9.59 -2.30 1.79
C ILE A 224 9.47 -3.62 2.53
N LYS A 225 8.82 -3.61 3.69
CA LYS A 225 8.50 -4.82 4.46
C LYS A 225 7.01 -5.08 4.39
N GLU A 226 6.63 -6.30 4.07
CA GLU A 226 5.24 -6.76 4.12
C GLU A 226 5.14 -8.03 4.97
N ASN A 227 4.26 -7.99 5.97
CA ASN A 227 4.00 -9.09 6.89
C ASN A 227 2.66 -9.74 6.52
N PHE A 228 2.66 -11.06 6.38
CA PHE A 228 1.47 -11.85 6.09
C PHE A 228 1.25 -12.93 7.14
N ASN A 229 0.00 -13.22 7.45
CA ASN A 229 -0.35 -14.46 8.12
C ASN A 229 0.01 -15.64 7.20
N ARG A 230 0.86 -16.55 7.68
CA ARG A 230 1.34 -17.70 6.90
C ARG A 230 0.22 -18.62 6.44
N GLU A 231 -0.80 -18.80 7.26
CA GLU A 231 -1.87 -19.76 7.03
C GLU A 231 -2.96 -19.19 6.12
N THR A 232 -3.39 -17.95 6.38
CA THR A 232 -4.52 -17.33 5.66
C THR A 232 -4.08 -16.48 4.47
N GLY A 233 -2.81 -16.08 4.41
CA GLY A 233 -2.30 -15.11 3.44
C GLY A 233 -2.76 -13.68 3.70
N GLU A 234 -3.42 -13.41 4.82
CA GLU A 234 -3.91 -12.08 5.19
C GLU A 234 -2.73 -11.10 5.37
N PRO A 235 -2.75 -9.93 4.70
CA PRO A 235 -1.79 -8.86 4.96
C PRO A 235 -2.01 -8.30 6.37
N LEU A 236 -0.95 -8.31 7.18
CA LEU A 236 -0.99 -7.85 8.57
C LEU A 236 -0.41 -6.45 8.68
N GLN A 237 0.72 -6.20 8.05
CA GLN A 237 1.45 -4.95 8.18
C GLN A 237 2.30 -4.66 6.95
N GLY A 238 2.37 -3.39 6.57
CA GLY A 238 3.34 -2.87 5.59
C GLY A 238 4.22 -1.81 6.24
N GLU A 239 5.47 -1.69 5.81
CA GLU A 239 6.39 -0.64 6.29
C GLU A 239 7.30 -0.18 5.15
N ILE A 240 7.49 1.14 5.02
CA ILE A 240 8.55 1.73 4.20
C ILE A 240 9.62 2.29 5.12
N ILE A 241 10.88 1.91 4.88
CA ILE A 241 12.04 2.37 5.64
C ILE A 241 13.02 3.02 4.67
N LEU A 242 13.41 4.27 4.90
CA LEU A 242 14.47 4.93 4.17
C LEU A 242 15.83 4.44 4.64
N LEU A 243 16.73 4.18 3.69
CA LEU A 243 18.14 3.92 3.94
C LEU A 243 18.92 5.22 3.71
N LEU A 244 19.59 5.72 4.75
CA LEU A 244 20.27 7.02 4.71
C LEU A 244 21.77 6.87 4.45
N GLU A 245 22.40 7.93 3.94
CA GLU A 245 23.83 7.93 3.57
C GLU A 245 24.77 7.67 4.76
N ASP A 246 24.38 8.04 5.97
CA ASP A 246 25.14 7.78 7.19
C ASP A 246 25.03 6.32 7.70
N GLY A 247 24.25 5.49 7.00
CA GLY A 247 23.98 4.10 7.31
C GLY A 247 22.82 3.88 8.29
N SER A 248 22.16 4.94 8.75
CA SER A 248 20.95 4.84 9.57
C SER A 248 19.70 4.54 8.74
N GLU A 249 18.64 4.14 9.44
CA GLU A 249 17.34 3.82 8.86
C GLU A 249 16.28 4.76 9.46
N SER A 250 15.34 5.21 8.63
CA SER A 250 14.19 6.02 9.08
C SER A 250 12.90 5.42 8.55
N VAL A 251 12.00 5.01 9.45
CA VAL A 251 10.65 4.58 9.05
C VAL A 251 9.94 5.79 8.45
N LEU A 252 9.42 5.64 7.24
CA LEU A 252 8.65 6.68 6.55
C LEU A 252 7.15 6.54 6.85
N GLY A 253 6.68 5.30 6.94
CA GLY A 253 5.31 4.99 7.29
C GLY A 253 5.10 3.50 7.44
N ARG A 254 4.05 3.17 8.19
CA ARG A 254 3.60 1.83 8.51
C ARG A 254 2.08 1.76 8.32
N THR A 255 1.63 0.64 7.79
CA THR A 255 0.21 0.29 7.72
C THR A 255 -0.02 -0.99 8.49
N GLU A 256 -1.13 -1.09 9.21
CA GLU A 256 -1.47 -2.29 9.98
C GLU A 256 -2.96 -2.63 9.81
N THR A 257 -3.24 -3.83 9.32
CA THR A 257 -4.62 -4.35 9.22
C THR A 257 -5.11 -4.67 10.63
N GLN A 258 -6.08 -3.90 11.10
CA GLN A 258 -6.66 -4.07 12.45
C GLN A 258 -7.76 -5.13 12.45
N THR A 259 -8.66 -5.07 11.45
CA THR A 259 -9.76 -6.04 11.34
C THR A 259 -10.17 -6.27 9.90
N VAL A 260 -10.54 -7.51 9.58
CA VAL A 260 -11.23 -7.91 8.34
C VAL A 260 -12.50 -8.67 8.73
N LYS A 261 -13.67 -8.14 8.40
CA LYS A 261 -14.96 -8.70 8.83
C LYS A 261 -15.99 -8.70 7.70
N TRP A 262 -16.64 -9.84 7.51
CA TRP A 262 -17.82 -9.92 6.63
C TRP A 262 -19.07 -9.44 7.35
N ALA A 263 -19.95 -8.75 6.62
CA ALA A 263 -21.24 -8.27 7.07
C ALA A 263 -22.31 -8.55 6.01
N ASN A 264 -23.48 -8.97 6.47
CA ASN A 264 -24.64 -9.21 5.61
C ASN A 264 -25.35 -7.91 5.19
N GLN A 265 -25.15 -6.83 5.93
CA GLN A 265 -25.77 -5.53 5.68
C GLN A 265 -24.81 -4.41 6.06
N LEU A 266 -24.93 -3.31 5.32
CA LEU A 266 -24.19 -2.08 5.58
C LEU A 266 -24.82 -1.34 6.77
N PRO A 267 -24.03 -0.82 7.73
CA PRO A 267 -24.57 0.04 8.78
C PRO A 267 -25.22 1.30 8.19
N GLU A 268 -26.24 1.83 8.88
CA GLU A 268 -27.02 2.98 8.39
C GLU A 268 -26.16 4.21 8.08
N GLU A 269 -25.18 4.51 8.95
CA GLU A 269 -24.21 5.60 8.71
C GLU A 269 -23.48 5.42 7.36
N ILE A 270 -22.97 4.22 7.10
CA ILE A 270 -22.19 3.94 5.90
C ILE A 270 -23.10 3.92 4.66
N ALA A 271 -24.33 3.41 4.79
CA ALA A 271 -25.33 3.47 3.73
C ALA A 271 -25.69 4.92 3.37
N ASN A 272 -25.80 5.80 4.36
CA ASN A 272 -26.05 7.22 4.14
C ASN A 272 -24.88 7.90 3.43
N LEU A 273 -23.62 7.61 3.81
CA LEU A 273 -22.43 8.11 3.10
C LEU A 273 -22.41 7.62 1.65
N LEU A 274 -22.69 6.33 1.42
CA LEU A 274 -22.75 5.75 0.08
C LEU A 274 -23.85 6.36 -0.79
N ALA A 275 -24.95 6.84 -0.21
CA ALA A 275 -26.03 7.48 -0.95
C ALA A 275 -25.76 8.95 -1.32
N GLN A 276 -24.71 9.58 -0.75
CA GLN A 276 -24.39 10.97 -1.05
C GLN A 276 -23.87 11.12 -2.48
N GLU A 277 -24.19 12.25 -3.10
CA GLU A 277 -23.75 12.64 -4.44
C GLU A 277 -23.02 13.98 -4.38
N ILE A 278 -21.98 14.10 -5.19
CA ILE A 278 -21.35 15.40 -5.48
C ILE A 278 -22.16 16.11 -6.59
N ASP A 279 -22.74 17.26 -6.25
CA ASP A 279 -23.47 18.11 -7.19
C ASP A 279 -22.54 18.54 -8.34
N SER A 280 -22.90 18.14 -9.57
CA SER A 280 -22.09 18.34 -10.78
C SER A 280 -21.91 19.80 -11.21
N ALA A 281 -22.41 20.77 -10.44
CA ALA A 281 -22.60 22.13 -10.91
C ALA A 281 -21.29 22.95 -11.09
N GLU A 282 -20.14 22.49 -10.59
CA GLU A 282 -18.91 23.30 -10.59
C GLU A 282 -17.62 22.67 -11.15
N GLY A 283 -17.64 21.48 -11.77
CA GLY A 283 -16.40 21.02 -12.40
C GLY A 283 -16.37 19.60 -12.92
N GLU A 284 -16.89 19.38 -14.13
CA GLU A 284 -16.34 18.33 -14.99
C GLU A 284 -14.93 18.74 -15.41
N ARG A 285 -13.94 18.44 -14.58
CA ARG A 285 -12.56 18.37 -15.05
C ARG A 285 -12.34 16.97 -15.58
N HIS A 286 -12.35 16.82 -16.90
CA HIS A 286 -11.79 15.62 -17.52
C HIS A 286 -10.33 15.51 -17.11
N VAL A 287 -10.03 14.50 -16.28
CA VAL A 287 -8.66 14.05 -16.04
C VAL A 287 -8.24 13.32 -17.33
N PRO A 288 -7.16 13.76 -18.01
CA PRO A 288 -6.70 13.17 -19.26
C PRO A 288 -6.14 11.75 -19.09
#